data_AF-A0A2E0EN42-F1
#
_entry.id   AF-A0A2E0EN42-F1
#
_cell.length_a   1.000
_cell.length_b   1.000
_cell.length_c   1.000
_cell.angle_alpha   90.00
_cell.angle_beta   90.00
_cell.angle_gamma   90.00
#
_symmetry.space_group_name_H-M   'P 1'
#
loop_
_entity.id
_entity.type
_entity.pdbx_description
1 polymer ?
#
loop_
_entity_poly.entity_id
_entity_poly.type
_entity_poly.pdbx_seq_one_letter_code
_entity_poly.pdbx_strand_id
1 'polypeptide(L)'
;MEIEVNESFLKLLGGDQEQFALGTKWYPGIDDSKRFVNPKVHDLIPKGILPPRIKRDDIPHKLKYDPRLRKSPGMQDMVKVCHNGQRKLFICELQHLTAIMDSLDERALIIYAGAAPTNKSKIYADGFNNSKFILIDPNEFNIYSSVRKDRVSHYSDPGDAVVYMSVSSEKTATSRYDYSPKLVKHYATDEIIDLKDLKEDIPHEVDSSVDYILNSNHQMYIFNEYMTCPIAALLNQVILKGNFSKVLFWSDIRTNMDGEGTGDSPSDTDIIANTAWTYSWLRVLSKNYPKQIYFMLKFRLPYLESKVKWDVIKDVIDEARIKGFDYKKTFEEEKELYWFPGEVYIQAFAGPRSAEARLWGEVTEATSNDLVKHELGVHEDIMFYYNAVERFGAKYENSHSDPKIGFDHCGDCAIESKVYQDFVQKFYDPKSEDKRIKILVYYLSKITNRSHARNPHGHNF
;
A
#
# COMPACT_ATOMS: atom_id res chain seq x y z
N MET A 1 -5.35 36.08 7.80
CA MET A 1 -5.71 34.68 8.10
C MET A 1 -4.47 33.86 7.84
N GLU A 2 -3.69 33.65 8.89
CA GLU A 2 -2.52 32.76 8.86
C GLU A 2 -3.04 31.33 8.83
N ILE A 3 -2.64 30.59 7.80
CA ILE A 3 -2.84 29.15 7.72
C ILE A 3 -1.66 28.56 8.51
N GLU A 4 -1.93 28.00 9.69
CA GLU A 4 -0.97 27.17 10.42
C GLU A 4 -0.66 25.93 9.58
N VAL A 5 0.41 26.00 8.80
CA VAL A 5 0.97 24.85 8.11
C VAL A 5 1.56 23.93 9.16
N ASN A 6 0.93 22.78 9.34
CA ASN A 6 1.31 21.71 10.26
C ASN A 6 2.83 21.48 10.27
N GLU A 7 3.50 21.97 11.32
CA GLU A 7 4.96 21.91 11.49
C GLU A 7 5.51 20.47 11.46
N SER A 8 4.69 19.44 11.64
CA SER A 8 5.16 18.04 11.77
C SER A 8 5.78 17.48 10.49
N PHE A 9 5.20 17.76 9.32
CA PHE A 9 5.73 17.28 8.02
C PHE A 9 6.88 18.15 7.50
N LEU A 10 6.81 19.47 7.75
CA LEU A 10 7.91 20.40 7.45
C LEU A 10 9.12 20.20 8.38
N LYS A 11 8.93 19.86 9.65
CA LYS A 11 10.01 19.43 10.55
C LYS A 11 10.63 18.11 10.11
N LEU A 12 9.81 17.18 9.62
CA LEU A 12 10.30 15.91 9.06
C LEU A 12 11.17 16.09 7.81
N LEU A 13 10.93 17.14 7.03
CA LEU A 13 11.62 17.39 5.76
C LEU A 13 12.55 18.61 5.79
N GLY A 14 12.72 19.32 6.92
CA GLY A 14 13.52 20.55 6.90
C GLY A 14 13.56 21.53 8.09
N GLY A 15 13.28 21.18 9.34
CA GLY A 15 13.55 22.06 10.50
C GLY A 15 13.50 21.28 11.81
N ASP A 16 14.35 21.40 12.82
CA ASP A 16 15.31 22.42 13.22
C ASP A 16 16.65 21.75 13.58
N GLN A 17 17.68 22.57 13.76
CA GLN A 17 19.05 22.17 14.07
C GLN A 17 19.18 21.33 15.36
N GLU A 18 19.22 20.00 15.25
CA GLU A 18 19.96 19.17 16.20
C GLU A 18 20.79 18.14 15.45
N GLN A 19 22.08 18.47 15.35
CA GLN A 19 23.24 17.62 15.07
C GLN A 19 22.94 16.20 14.54
N PHE A 20 23.10 16.03 13.23
CA PHE A 20 23.41 14.75 12.59
C PHE A 20 24.73 14.18 13.17
N ALA A 21 24.69 13.63 14.39
CA ALA A 21 25.75 12.78 14.91
C ALA A 21 25.58 11.39 14.29
N LEU A 22 26.02 11.24 13.04
CA LEU A 22 26.14 9.95 12.36
C LEU A 22 27.21 9.12 13.09
N GLY A 23 26.80 8.39 14.12
CA GLY A 23 27.60 7.34 14.76
C GLY A 23 27.72 6.14 13.82
N THR A 24 28.65 6.21 12.86
CA THR A 24 28.93 5.12 11.91
C THR A 24 29.89 4.10 12.53
N LYS A 25 29.38 2.93 12.91
CA LYS A 25 30.15 1.69 12.72
C LYS A 25 29.78 1.15 11.35
N TRP A 26 30.64 1.43 10.37
CA TRP A 26 30.61 0.81 9.05
C TRP A 26 30.95 -0.67 9.25
N TYR A 27 30.05 -1.57 8.85
CA TYR A 27 30.36 -3.00 8.83
C TYR A 27 30.93 -3.32 7.44
N PRO A 28 32.16 -3.85 7.35
CA PRO A 28 32.80 -4.10 6.06
C PRO A 28 32.00 -5.12 5.25
N GLY A 29 32.01 -4.86 3.94
CA GLY A 29 31.20 -5.48 2.91
C GLY A 29 31.01 -6.98 3.01
N ILE A 30 29.80 -7.40 2.64
CA ILE A 30 29.63 -8.71 2.04
C ILE A 30 30.53 -8.73 0.80
N ASP A 31 31.50 -9.64 0.83
CA ASP A 31 32.41 -9.95 -0.26
C ASP A 31 31.65 -10.02 -1.60
N ASP A 32 32.09 -9.25 -2.61
CA ASP A 32 31.56 -9.27 -3.98
C ASP A 32 31.63 -10.67 -4.61
N SER A 33 32.51 -11.55 -4.13
CA SER A 33 32.56 -12.96 -4.53
C SER A 33 31.38 -13.80 -4.03
N LYS A 34 30.62 -13.27 -3.05
CA LYS A 34 29.38 -13.84 -2.52
C LYS A 34 28.13 -13.18 -3.12
N ARG A 35 28.26 -12.47 -4.24
CA ARG A 35 27.10 -11.99 -5.02
C ARG A 35 26.14 -13.16 -5.21
N PHE A 36 24.92 -12.99 -4.71
CA PHE A 36 23.87 -14.01 -4.59
C PHE A 36 23.21 -14.34 -5.92
N VAL A 37 23.97 -14.29 -7.02
CA VAL A 37 23.49 -14.63 -8.35
C VAL A 37 23.93 -16.04 -8.65
N ASN A 38 22.98 -16.91 -8.98
CA ASN A 38 23.29 -18.24 -9.47
C ASN A 38 24.28 -18.10 -10.64
N PRO A 39 25.45 -18.78 -10.65
CA PRO A 39 26.42 -18.66 -11.74
C PRO A 39 25.81 -18.88 -13.12
N LYS A 40 24.73 -19.67 -13.21
CA LYS A 40 23.98 -19.93 -14.45
C LYS A 40 23.17 -18.76 -14.99
N VAL A 41 22.92 -17.72 -14.18
CA VAL A 41 22.16 -16.52 -14.58
C VAL A 41 22.99 -15.25 -14.52
N HIS A 42 24.28 -15.34 -14.17
CA HIS A 42 25.20 -14.20 -14.13
C HIS A 42 25.32 -13.53 -15.51
N ASP A 43 25.35 -14.31 -16.58
CA ASP A 43 25.40 -13.81 -17.96
C ASP A 43 24.10 -13.12 -18.42
N LEU A 44 23.01 -13.26 -17.64
CA LEU A 44 21.72 -12.62 -17.90
C LEU A 44 21.59 -11.25 -17.20
N ILE A 45 22.56 -10.87 -16.37
CA ILE A 45 22.58 -9.55 -15.74
C ILE A 45 22.88 -8.51 -16.82
N PRO A 46 22.00 -7.50 -17.02
CA PRO A 46 22.28 -6.44 -17.97
C PRO A 46 23.55 -5.66 -17.61
N LYS A 47 24.35 -5.30 -18.62
CA LYS A 47 25.56 -4.51 -18.45
C LYS A 47 25.24 -3.02 -18.55
N GLY A 48 25.99 -2.20 -17.81
CA GLY A 48 25.83 -0.74 -17.79
C GLY A 48 25.02 -0.25 -16.59
N ILE A 49 24.66 1.04 -16.63
CA ILE A 49 23.79 1.67 -15.65
C ILE A 49 22.38 1.72 -16.25
N LEU A 50 21.39 1.16 -15.55
CA LEU A 50 20.00 1.08 -16.00
C LEU A 50 19.13 2.16 -15.36
N PRO A 51 18.08 2.67 -16.02
CA PRO A 51 17.08 3.50 -15.36
C PRO A 51 16.30 2.67 -14.31
N PRO A 52 15.73 3.29 -13.25
CA PRO A 52 14.87 2.59 -12.30
C PRO A 52 13.69 1.91 -13.02
N ARG A 53 13.39 0.66 -12.65
CA ARG A 53 12.20 -0.06 -13.15
C ARG A 53 10.98 0.34 -12.32
N ILE A 54 10.03 1.04 -12.92
CA ILE A 54 8.83 1.53 -12.21
C ILE A 54 7.63 0.63 -12.52
N LYS A 55 7.46 0.27 -13.78
CA LYS A 55 6.41 -0.60 -14.30
C LYS A 55 6.97 -1.97 -14.61
N ARG A 56 6.10 -2.98 -14.57
CA ARG A 56 6.43 -4.34 -15.00
C ARG A 56 6.93 -4.34 -16.45
N ASP A 57 6.30 -3.53 -17.29
CA ASP A 57 6.60 -3.45 -18.72
C ASP A 57 7.93 -2.72 -19.01
N ASP A 58 8.55 -2.10 -18.00
CA ASP A 58 9.92 -1.59 -18.10
C ASP A 58 10.95 -2.73 -18.11
N ILE A 59 10.58 -3.95 -17.68
CA ILE A 59 11.48 -5.10 -17.57
C ILE A 59 11.58 -5.78 -18.95
N PRO A 60 12.76 -5.76 -19.60
CA PRO A 60 12.90 -6.16 -21.01
C PRO A 60 12.93 -7.66 -21.25
N HIS A 61 13.03 -8.47 -20.18
CA HIS A 61 13.25 -9.89 -20.27
C HIS A 61 12.31 -10.66 -19.34
N LYS A 62 12.10 -11.93 -19.69
CA LYS A 62 11.34 -12.89 -18.90
C LYS A 62 12.17 -14.14 -18.72
N LEU A 63 12.05 -14.78 -17.57
CA LEU A 63 12.73 -16.02 -17.23
C LEU A 63 11.65 -16.99 -16.77
N LYS A 64 11.58 -18.16 -17.43
CA LYS A 64 10.60 -19.16 -17.05
C LYS A 64 10.72 -19.49 -15.57
N TYR A 65 9.62 -19.39 -14.82
CA TYR A 65 9.63 -19.72 -13.41
C TYR A 65 10.13 -21.16 -13.17
N ASP A 66 11.06 -21.32 -12.23
CA ASP A 66 11.56 -22.63 -11.80
C ASP A 66 11.34 -22.78 -10.28
N PRO A 67 10.37 -23.60 -9.84
CA PRO A 67 10.07 -23.79 -8.43
C PRO A 67 11.22 -24.42 -7.65
N ARG A 68 12.23 -25.00 -8.31
CA ARG A 68 13.43 -25.56 -7.65
C ARG A 68 14.35 -24.47 -7.12
N LEU A 69 14.36 -23.28 -7.73
CA LEU A 69 15.17 -22.15 -7.27
C LEU A 69 14.66 -21.60 -5.91
N ARG A 70 13.40 -21.89 -5.56
CA ARG A 70 12.76 -21.57 -4.26
C ARG A 70 13.51 -22.14 -3.05
N LYS A 71 14.20 -23.27 -3.21
CA LYS A 71 14.87 -23.99 -2.12
C LYS A 71 16.37 -23.70 -2.02
N SER A 72 16.91 -22.83 -2.87
CA SER A 72 18.34 -22.50 -2.80
C SER A 72 18.65 -21.72 -1.50
N PRO A 73 19.71 -22.09 -0.75
CA PRO A 73 20.07 -21.41 0.50
C PRO A 73 20.23 -19.89 0.36
N GLY A 74 20.89 -19.42 -0.72
CA GLY A 74 21.06 -18.00 -1.00
C GLY A 74 19.74 -17.24 -1.15
N MET A 75 18.71 -17.87 -1.73
CA MET A 75 17.38 -17.26 -1.88
C MET A 75 16.59 -17.22 -0.56
N GLN A 76 16.86 -18.13 0.38
CA GLN A 76 16.25 -18.12 1.71
C GLN A 76 16.83 -17.01 2.60
N ASP A 77 18.14 -16.77 2.49
CA ASP A 77 18.81 -15.68 3.20
C ASP A 77 18.35 -14.31 2.68
N MET A 78 18.13 -14.17 1.37
CA MET A 78 17.55 -12.95 0.78
C MET A 78 16.14 -12.64 1.30
N VAL A 79 15.29 -13.65 1.55
CA VAL A 79 13.91 -13.44 2.06
C VAL A 79 13.92 -12.79 3.45
N LYS A 80 14.81 -13.26 4.33
CA LYS A 80 14.89 -12.74 5.71
C LYS A 80 15.31 -11.28 5.76
N VAL A 81 16.00 -10.80 4.73
CA VAL A 81 16.64 -9.49 4.72
C VAL A 81 15.89 -8.47 3.86
N CYS A 82 15.51 -8.83 2.64
CA CYS A 82 15.03 -7.87 1.63
C CYS A 82 13.57 -7.43 1.84
N HIS A 83 12.73 -8.26 2.47
CA HIS A 83 11.30 -7.99 2.55
C HIS A 83 10.92 -7.01 3.66
N ASN A 84 10.70 -5.74 3.34
CA ASN A 84 10.18 -4.74 4.27
C ASN A 84 8.75 -4.32 3.89
N GLY A 85 7.74 -5.05 4.38
CA GLY A 85 6.33 -4.83 4.03
C GLY A 85 5.84 -3.39 4.25
N GLN A 86 6.20 -2.75 5.37
CA GLN A 86 5.74 -1.38 5.66
C GLN A 86 6.44 -0.33 4.76
N ARG A 87 7.74 -0.49 4.47
CA ARG A 87 8.47 0.38 3.53
C ARG A 87 7.96 0.20 2.10
N LYS A 88 7.76 -1.04 1.67
CA LYS A 88 7.16 -1.40 0.38
C LYS A 88 5.84 -0.66 0.19
N LEU A 89 4.92 -0.78 1.15
CA LEU A 89 3.62 -0.12 1.09
C LEU A 89 3.73 1.41 1.17
N PHE A 90 4.64 1.97 1.99
CA PHE A 90 4.86 3.43 2.04
C PHE A 90 5.25 3.98 0.67
N ILE A 91 6.21 3.33 0.00
CA ILE A 91 6.68 3.77 -1.31
C ILE A 91 5.54 3.68 -2.33
N CYS A 92 4.81 2.56 -2.39
CA CYS A 92 3.70 2.41 -3.34
C CYS A 92 2.61 3.48 -3.15
N GLU A 93 2.20 3.73 -1.90
CA GLU A 93 1.15 4.69 -1.58
C GLU A 93 1.60 6.13 -1.84
N LEU A 94 2.82 6.50 -1.45
CA LEU A 94 3.37 7.82 -1.74
C LEU A 94 3.51 8.05 -3.25
N GLN A 95 3.96 7.04 -3.99
CA GLN A 95 4.08 7.11 -5.44
C GLN A 95 2.72 7.36 -6.09
N HIS A 96 1.68 6.64 -5.66
CA HIS A 96 0.33 6.79 -6.23
C HIS A 96 -0.28 8.14 -5.88
N LEU A 97 -0.14 8.60 -4.62
CA LEU A 97 -0.54 9.96 -4.23
C LEU A 97 0.18 11.00 -5.08
N THR A 98 1.49 10.89 -5.24
CA THR A 98 2.29 11.84 -6.04
C THR A 98 1.84 11.89 -7.50
N ALA A 99 1.51 10.74 -8.09
CA ALA A 99 1.06 10.65 -9.47
C ALA A 99 -0.29 11.37 -9.69
N ILE A 100 -1.24 11.23 -8.74
CA ILE A 100 -2.62 11.68 -8.91
C ILE A 100 -2.89 13.09 -8.36
N MET A 101 -2.26 13.44 -7.23
CA MET A 101 -2.51 14.68 -6.51
C MET A 101 -1.76 15.84 -7.16
N ASP A 102 -2.45 16.94 -7.42
CA ASP A 102 -1.89 18.13 -8.06
C ASP A 102 -1.22 19.06 -7.04
N SER A 103 -1.64 19.02 -5.77
CA SER A 103 -1.02 19.77 -4.66
C SER A 103 -1.22 19.08 -3.31
N LEU A 104 -0.47 19.51 -2.29
CA LEU A 104 -0.61 19.03 -0.91
C LEU A 104 -1.92 19.48 -0.23
N ASP A 105 -2.48 20.60 -0.65
CA ASP A 105 -3.72 21.17 -0.09
C ASP A 105 -4.98 20.68 -0.80
N GLU A 106 -4.83 19.75 -1.75
CA GLU A 106 -5.92 19.21 -2.53
C GLU A 106 -6.89 18.40 -1.67
N ARG A 107 -8.19 18.64 -1.85
CA ARG A 107 -9.27 17.96 -1.11
C ARG A 107 -9.61 16.63 -1.77
N ALA A 108 -8.86 15.59 -1.42
CA ALA A 108 -9.09 14.23 -1.89
C ALA A 108 -9.77 13.33 -0.86
N LEU A 109 -10.44 12.28 -1.34
CA LEU A 109 -10.92 11.17 -0.53
C LEU A 109 -10.12 9.92 -0.89
N ILE A 110 -9.45 9.32 0.08
CA ILE A 110 -8.68 8.08 -0.05
C ILE A 110 -9.42 6.99 0.71
N ILE A 111 -9.88 5.96 0.02
CA ILE A 111 -10.53 4.79 0.62
C ILE A 111 -9.56 3.62 0.54
N TYR A 112 -9.18 3.05 1.68
CA TYR A 112 -8.19 1.97 1.75
C TYR A 112 -8.78 0.73 2.43
N ALA A 113 -9.07 -0.29 1.61
CA ALA A 113 -9.47 -1.63 2.06
C ALA A 113 -8.25 -2.54 2.29
N GLY A 114 -8.22 -3.24 3.44
CA GLY A 114 -7.05 -4.02 3.85
C GLY A 114 -5.93 -3.13 4.39
N ALA A 115 -6.29 -2.09 5.15
CA ALA A 115 -5.37 -1.03 5.56
C ALA A 115 -4.55 -1.38 6.81
N ALA A 116 -4.99 -2.29 7.68
CA ALA A 116 -4.28 -2.52 8.95
C ALA A 116 -2.94 -3.24 8.72
N PRO A 117 -1.93 -3.01 9.59
CA PRO A 117 -1.94 -2.12 10.75
C PRO A 117 -1.60 -0.64 10.41
N THR A 118 -1.11 -0.38 9.20
CA THR A 118 -0.67 0.92 8.66
C THR A 118 0.09 1.84 9.62
N ASN A 119 1.20 1.34 10.15
CA ASN A 119 2.11 2.07 11.05
C ASN A 119 2.64 3.41 10.50
N LYS A 120 2.56 3.60 9.18
CA LYS A 120 3.21 4.67 8.44
C LYS A 120 2.26 5.65 7.76
N SER A 121 0.96 5.39 7.77
CA SER A 121 0.00 6.20 6.98
C SER A 121 0.00 7.66 7.37
N LYS A 122 0.05 7.93 8.68
CA LYS A 122 0.05 9.28 9.22
C LYS A 122 1.19 10.14 8.69
N ILE A 123 2.34 9.54 8.38
CA ILE A 123 3.53 10.25 7.86
C ILE A 123 3.22 10.96 6.54
N TYR A 124 2.60 10.27 5.58
CA TYR A 124 2.22 10.92 4.32
C TYR A 124 0.90 11.68 4.49
N ALA A 125 -0.02 11.23 5.35
CA ALA A 125 -1.29 11.93 5.57
C ALA A 125 -1.04 13.36 6.08
N ASP A 126 -0.06 13.57 6.96
CA ASP A 126 0.35 14.91 7.43
C ASP A 126 0.83 15.86 6.31
N GLY A 127 1.22 15.32 5.15
CA GLY A 127 1.51 16.12 3.97
C GLY A 127 0.27 16.53 3.19
N PHE A 128 -0.79 15.72 3.21
CA PHE A 128 -2.03 15.93 2.46
C PHE A 128 -3.17 16.37 3.41
N ASN A 129 -2.99 17.53 4.06
CA ASN A 129 -3.82 17.96 5.20
C ASN A 129 -5.32 18.12 4.89
N ASN A 130 -5.67 18.45 3.65
CA ASN A 130 -7.07 18.62 3.24
C ASN A 130 -7.71 17.32 2.72
N SER A 131 -6.97 16.21 2.75
CA SER A 131 -7.45 14.90 2.31
C SER A 131 -8.06 14.11 3.46
N LYS A 132 -9.10 13.33 3.17
CA LYS A 132 -9.71 12.39 4.13
C LYS A 132 -9.34 10.96 3.78
N PHE A 133 -8.87 10.21 4.76
CA PHE A 133 -8.48 8.80 4.66
C PHE A 133 -9.51 7.92 5.36
N ILE A 134 -10.17 7.04 4.62
CA ILE A 134 -11.06 6.01 5.12
C ILE A 134 -10.27 4.70 5.15
N LEU A 135 -9.95 4.21 6.34
CA LEU A 135 -9.16 3.00 6.56
C LEU A 135 -10.06 1.85 7.01
N ILE A 136 -10.02 0.73 6.30
CA ILE A 136 -10.98 -0.37 6.49
C ILE A 136 -10.22 -1.68 6.63
N ASP A 137 -10.30 -2.32 7.79
CA ASP A 137 -9.70 -3.62 8.06
C ASP A 137 -10.24 -4.22 9.36
N PRO A 138 -10.54 -5.53 9.43
CA PRO A 138 -10.89 -6.19 10.69
C PRO A 138 -9.73 -6.29 11.69
N ASN A 139 -8.47 -6.22 11.25
CA ASN A 139 -7.30 -6.32 12.13
C ASN A 139 -7.01 -5.00 12.85
N GLU A 140 -6.24 -5.09 13.94
CA GLU A 140 -5.84 -3.96 14.75
C GLU A 140 -5.04 -2.92 13.95
N PHE A 141 -5.45 -1.65 14.04
CA PHE A 141 -4.71 -0.52 13.53
C PHE A 141 -3.64 -0.09 14.53
N ASN A 142 -2.46 0.33 14.06
CA ASN A 142 -1.42 0.85 14.94
C ASN A 142 -0.70 2.03 14.27
N ILE A 143 -1.42 3.13 14.14
CA ILE A 143 -0.97 4.34 13.46
C ILE A 143 -0.09 5.16 14.40
N TYR A 144 1.10 5.58 13.94
CA TYR A 144 2.03 6.39 14.73
C TYR A 144 2.02 7.85 14.30
N SER A 145 1.81 8.77 15.26
CA SER A 145 1.67 10.23 15.01
C SER A 145 3.00 10.97 14.87
N SER A 146 4.11 10.39 15.32
CA SER A 146 5.43 11.00 15.17
C SER A 146 6.55 9.98 15.05
N VAL A 147 7.68 10.46 14.52
CA VAL A 147 8.94 9.73 14.37
C VAL A 147 9.85 9.88 15.60
N ARG A 148 9.37 10.53 16.68
CA ARG A 148 10.16 10.71 17.91
C ARG A 148 10.39 9.36 18.60
N LYS A 149 11.40 9.34 19.48
CA LYS A 149 11.93 8.14 20.17
C LYS A 149 10.87 7.30 20.90
N ASP A 150 9.72 7.89 21.22
CA ASP A 150 8.62 7.33 21.98
C ASP A 150 7.57 6.59 21.11
N ARG A 151 7.55 6.77 19.77
CA ARG A 151 6.55 6.14 18.87
C ARG A 151 5.15 6.20 19.46
N VAL A 152 4.63 7.40 19.65
CA VAL A 152 3.28 7.58 20.18
C VAL A 152 2.28 7.02 19.16
N SER A 153 1.61 5.94 19.55
CA SER A 153 0.51 5.38 18.77
C SER A 153 -0.73 6.27 18.95
N HIS A 154 -1.62 6.28 17.96
CA HIS A 154 -2.94 6.89 18.07
C HIS A 154 -3.77 6.38 19.26
N TYR A 155 -3.42 5.23 19.86
CA TYR A 155 -3.99 4.79 21.14
C TYR A 155 -3.56 5.63 22.34
N SER A 156 -2.33 6.15 22.33
CA SER A 156 -1.75 6.91 23.44
C SER A 156 -1.96 8.41 23.27
N ASP A 157 -1.98 8.88 22.02
CA ASP A 157 -2.31 10.26 21.67
C ASP A 157 -3.15 10.24 20.37
N PRO A 158 -4.48 10.12 20.49
CA PRO A 158 -5.35 10.08 19.33
C PRO A 158 -5.33 11.39 18.52
N GLY A 159 -4.97 12.51 19.16
CA GLY A 159 -5.27 13.84 18.65
C GLY A 159 -6.72 13.99 18.19
N ASP A 160 -6.96 15.00 17.36
CA ASP A 160 -8.21 15.14 16.60
C ASP A 160 -8.07 14.62 15.16
N ALA A 161 -7.02 13.86 14.85
CA ALA A 161 -6.77 13.41 13.48
C ALA A 161 -7.45 12.07 13.15
N VAL A 162 -7.64 11.17 14.12
CA VAL A 162 -8.10 9.79 13.90
C VAL A 162 -9.40 9.52 14.66
N VAL A 163 -10.40 8.93 13.99
CA VAL A 163 -11.69 8.55 14.58
C VAL A 163 -12.10 7.14 14.16
N TYR A 164 -12.74 6.39 15.06
CA TYR A 164 -13.30 5.06 14.74
C TYR A 164 -14.80 5.18 14.41
N MET A 165 -15.17 4.70 13.22
CA MET A 165 -16.53 4.65 12.70
C MET A 165 -17.22 3.29 12.95
N SER A 166 -16.45 2.22 13.12
CA SER A 166 -16.98 0.90 13.52
C SER A 166 -15.88 0.00 14.10
N VAL A 167 -16.29 -1.02 14.87
CA VAL A 167 -15.43 -2.02 15.52
C VAL A 167 -16.17 -3.37 15.56
N SER A 168 -15.61 -4.42 14.96
CA SER A 168 -16.41 -5.61 14.60
C SER A 168 -16.82 -6.58 15.71
N SER A 169 -16.27 -6.56 16.94
CA SER A 169 -16.79 -7.41 18.07
C SER A 169 -15.97 -7.33 19.36
N GLU A 170 -16.62 -7.81 20.43
CA GLU A 170 -16.28 -7.77 21.86
C GLU A 170 -14.90 -8.29 22.26
N LYS A 171 -14.29 -7.58 23.23
CA LYS A 171 -13.02 -7.90 23.88
C LYS A 171 -13.03 -9.30 24.51
N THR A 172 -12.04 -10.14 24.20
CA THR A 172 -11.65 -11.20 25.15
C THR A 172 -10.77 -10.58 26.25
N ALA A 173 -11.00 -10.97 27.50
CA ALA A 173 -10.57 -10.30 28.73
C ALA A 173 -9.04 -10.18 29.00
N THR A 174 -8.18 -10.33 27.99
CA THR A 174 -6.72 -10.47 28.16
C THR A 174 -5.87 -9.43 27.43
N SER A 175 -6.44 -8.48 26.67
CA SER A 175 -5.66 -7.42 26.02
C SER A 175 -5.58 -6.14 26.86
N ARG A 176 -4.34 -5.64 27.05
CA ARG A 176 -3.97 -4.50 27.91
C ARG A 176 -4.24 -3.14 27.27
N TYR A 177 -5.49 -2.78 27.01
CA TYR A 177 -5.78 -1.43 26.50
C TYR A 177 -6.91 -0.74 27.28
N ASP A 178 -6.48 0.28 28.02
CA ASP A 178 -7.31 1.22 28.79
C ASP A 178 -7.55 2.48 27.95
N TYR A 179 -8.12 2.29 26.75
CA TYR A 179 -8.45 3.39 25.85
C TYR A 179 -9.96 3.51 25.67
N SER A 180 -10.45 4.74 25.74
CA SER A 180 -11.83 5.16 25.48
C SER A 180 -11.88 5.76 24.06
N PRO A 181 -11.98 4.96 22.99
CA PRO A 181 -12.05 5.51 21.65
C PRO A 181 -13.21 6.51 21.54
N LYS A 182 -12.96 7.67 20.92
CA LYS A 182 -14.01 8.53 20.38
C LYS A 182 -14.72 7.72 19.29
N LEU A 183 -15.67 6.89 19.71
CA LEU A 183 -16.45 5.99 18.88
C LEU A 183 -17.61 6.77 18.28
N VAL A 184 -17.67 6.85 16.96
CA VAL A 184 -18.92 7.12 16.26
C VAL A 184 -19.49 5.78 15.85
N LYS A 185 -20.43 5.24 16.62
CA LYS A 185 -21.19 4.05 16.21
C LYS A 185 -22.34 4.51 15.33
N HIS A 186 -22.56 3.90 14.16
CA HIS A 186 -23.92 3.53 13.71
C HIS A 186 -23.89 2.72 12.40
N TYR A 187 -24.67 1.64 12.37
CA TYR A 187 -25.28 1.12 11.15
C TYR A 187 -26.73 0.75 11.41
N ALA A 188 -27.54 0.92 10.36
CA ALA A 188 -28.99 0.89 10.34
C ALA A 188 -29.62 -0.39 10.91
N THR A 189 -30.11 -0.32 12.14
CA THR A 189 -31.33 -0.96 12.68
C THR A 189 -31.57 -0.35 14.07
N ASP A 190 -32.84 -0.15 14.44
CA ASP A 190 -33.42 0.67 15.53
C ASP A 190 -32.90 0.53 16.99
N GLU A 191 -31.62 0.24 17.26
CA GLU A 191 -31.08 0.25 18.63
C GLU A 191 -29.82 1.11 18.78
N ILE A 192 -29.96 2.17 19.58
CA ILE A 192 -28.92 3.10 20.03
C ILE A 192 -28.37 2.60 21.38
N ILE A 193 -27.05 2.61 21.59
CA ILE A 193 -26.44 2.42 22.93
C ILE A 193 -25.52 3.60 23.27
N ASP A 194 -25.72 4.09 24.49
CA ASP A 194 -25.45 5.43 25.03
C ASP A 194 -23.96 5.83 25.19
N LEU A 195 -23.68 7.10 24.93
CA LEU A 195 -22.40 7.79 25.12
C LEU A 195 -22.43 8.53 26.46
N LYS A 196 -21.94 7.91 27.53
CA LYS A 196 -21.65 8.65 28.77
C LYS A 196 -20.20 9.16 28.68
N ASP A 197 -20.07 10.49 28.73
CA ASP A 197 -18.84 11.27 28.99
C ASP A 197 -18.12 11.97 27.83
N LEU A 198 -18.82 12.42 26.79
CA LEU A 198 -18.29 13.48 25.90
C LEU A 198 -19.04 14.81 26.16
N LYS A 199 -18.44 15.64 27.01
CA LYS A 199 -18.77 17.07 27.13
C LYS A 199 -18.08 17.81 25.99
N GLU A 200 -18.74 17.95 24.86
CA GLU A 200 -18.56 19.06 23.91
C GLU A 200 -19.69 18.98 22.87
N ASP A 201 -20.38 20.11 22.67
CA ASP A 201 -21.60 20.24 21.86
C ASP A 201 -21.38 19.80 20.41
N ILE A 202 -21.79 18.57 20.08
CA ILE A 202 -22.03 18.17 18.69
C ILE A 202 -23.34 18.85 18.28
N PRO A 203 -23.37 19.64 17.20
CA PRO A 203 -24.61 20.22 16.69
C PRO A 203 -25.64 19.12 16.47
N HIS A 204 -26.85 19.32 17.02
CA HIS A 204 -27.98 18.39 17.03
C HIS A 204 -28.59 18.06 15.64
N GLU A 205 -27.82 18.11 14.55
CA GLU A 205 -28.24 17.83 13.16
C GLU A 205 -27.17 17.05 12.36
N VAL A 206 -26.71 15.90 12.85
CA VAL A 206 -25.87 14.96 12.06
C VAL A 206 -26.69 13.70 11.77
N ASP A 207 -27.38 13.68 10.63
CA ASP A 207 -28.35 12.63 10.26
C ASP A 207 -27.73 11.30 9.75
N SER A 208 -26.40 11.19 9.57
CA SER A 208 -25.74 9.92 9.18
C SER A 208 -24.21 9.91 9.33
N SER A 209 -23.58 8.72 9.36
CA SER A 209 -22.11 8.54 9.31
C SER A 209 -21.47 9.23 8.10
N VAL A 210 -22.23 9.40 7.01
CA VAL A 210 -21.79 10.14 5.81
C VAL A 210 -21.58 11.62 6.14
N ASP A 211 -22.56 12.25 6.79
CA ASP A 211 -22.48 13.68 7.13
C ASP A 211 -21.39 13.93 8.18
N TYR A 212 -21.18 13.00 9.11
CA TYR A 212 -20.05 13.06 10.04
C TYR A 212 -18.69 13.05 9.32
N ILE A 213 -18.48 12.14 8.36
CA ILE A 213 -17.24 12.09 7.57
C ILE A 213 -17.02 13.40 6.79
N LEU A 214 -18.09 13.95 6.22
CA LEU A 214 -18.00 15.14 5.37
C LEU A 214 -17.75 16.42 6.16
N ASN A 215 -18.36 16.57 7.33
CA ASN A 215 -18.42 17.82 8.08
C ASN A 215 -17.44 17.88 9.26
N SER A 216 -16.92 16.75 9.75
CA SER A 216 -15.89 16.76 10.80
C SER A 216 -14.51 17.12 10.25
N ASN A 217 -13.65 17.64 11.11
CA ASN A 217 -12.27 18.02 10.76
C ASN A 217 -11.27 16.86 10.91
N HIS A 218 -11.75 15.65 11.19
CA HIS A 218 -10.88 14.47 11.25
C HIS A 218 -10.27 14.17 9.87
N GLN A 219 -9.03 13.70 9.89
CA GLN A 219 -8.30 13.34 8.69
C GLN A 219 -8.42 11.84 8.37
N MET A 220 -8.47 10.99 9.39
CA MET A 220 -8.47 9.53 9.25
C MET A 220 -9.69 8.92 9.96
N TYR A 221 -10.44 8.10 9.25
CA TYR A 221 -11.65 7.43 9.70
C TYR A 221 -11.46 5.92 9.60
N ILE A 222 -11.59 5.21 10.71
CA ILE A 222 -11.31 3.78 10.81
C ILE A 222 -12.62 2.99 10.87
N PHE A 223 -12.80 2.07 9.93
CA PHE A 223 -13.78 1.01 9.99
C PHE A 223 -13.04 -0.28 10.36
N ASN A 224 -13.06 -0.65 11.64
CA ASN A 224 -12.35 -1.84 12.11
C ASN A 224 -13.17 -3.11 11.87
N GLU A 225 -13.47 -3.36 10.59
CA GLU A 225 -14.34 -4.42 10.08
C GLU A 225 -13.91 -4.80 8.64
N TYR A 226 -14.49 -5.85 8.09
CA TYR A 226 -14.27 -6.22 6.69
C TYR A 226 -14.90 -5.19 5.73
N MET A 227 -14.19 -4.83 4.67
CA MET A 227 -14.78 -4.10 3.54
C MET A 227 -15.86 -4.98 2.87
N THR A 228 -17.03 -4.40 2.61
CA THR A 228 -18.17 -5.09 1.99
C THR A 228 -18.87 -4.16 0.99
N CYS A 229 -19.72 -4.71 0.11
CA CYS A 229 -20.54 -3.87 -0.77
C CYS A 229 -21.47 -2.89 -0.02
N PRO A 230 -22.06 -3.24 1.15
CA PRO A 230 -22.73 -2.26 2.00
C PRO A 230 -21.84 -1.09 2.44
N ILE A 231 -20.61 -1.35 2.91
CA ILE A 231 -19.67 -0.27 3.25
C ILE A 231 -19.31 0.54 1.99
N ALA A 232 -19.06 -0.12 0.87
CA ALA A 232 -18.83 0.56 -0.41
C ALA A 232 -20.01 1.46 -0.81
N ALA A 233 -21.25 1.04 -0.55
CA ALA A 233 -22.45 1.83 -0.85
C ALA A 233 -22.56 3.06 0.06
N LEU A 234 -22.21 2.93 1.35
CA LEU A 234 -22.09 4.08 2.25
C LEU A 234 -21.01 5.06 1.76
N LEU A 235 -19.84 4.56 1.38
CA LEU A 235 -18.74 5.40 0.90
C LEU A 235 -19.03 6.03 -0.47
N ASN A 236 -19.84 5.39 -1.32
CA ASN A 236 -20.39 6.02 -2.51
C ASN A 236 -21.25 7.24 -2.14
N GLN A 237 -22.02 7.22 -1.05
CA GLN A 237 -22.73 8.42 -0.59
C GLN A 237 -21.77 9.53 -0.13
N VAL A 238 -20.67 9.18 0.53
CA VAL A 238 -19.60 10.14 0.87
C VAL A 238 -19.00 10.75 -0.40
N ILE A 239 -18.75 9.94 -1.43
CA ILE A 239 -18.25 10.39 -2.74
C ILE A 239 -19.24 11.35 -3.41
N LEU A 240 -20.53 10.98 -3.48
CA LEU A 240 -21.56 11.74 -4.20
C LEU A 240 -21.91 13.07 -3.52
N LYS A 241 -21.98 13.08 -2.19
CA LYS A 241 -22.28 14.29 -1.40
C LYS A 241 -21.05 15.15 -1.16
N GLY A 242 -19.86 14.57 -1.21
CA GLY A 242 -18.61 15.25 -0.92
C GLY A 242 -18.09 16.07 -2.11
N ASN A 243 -17.66 17.30 -1.84
CA ASN A 243 -16.98 18.13 -2.85
C ASN A 243 -15.47 17.80 -2.90
N PHE A 244 -15.14 16.57 -3.29
CA PHE A 244 -13.76 16.11 -3.48
C PHE A 244 -13.29 16.38 -4.92
N SER A 245 -12.05 16.82 -5.08
CA SER A 245 -11.42 16.98 -6.39
C SER A 245 -10.95 15.64 -6.96
N LYS A 246 -10.45 14.75 -6.10
CA LYS A 246 -9.99 13.40 -6.44
C LYS A 246 -10.60 12.38 -5.48
N VAL A 247 -10.90 11.20 -6.00
CA VAL A 247 -11.26 10.02 -5.21
C VAL A 247 -10.30 8.90 -5.58
N LEU A 248 -9.66 8.34 -4.57
CA LEU A 248 -8.70 7.25 -4.71
C LEU A 248 -9.21 6.02 -3.95
N PHE A 249 -9.13 4.85 -4.58
CA PHE A 249 -9.44 3.56 -3.96
C PHE A 249 -8.21 2.65 -3.92
N TRP A 250 -7.76 2.29 -2.74
CA TRP A 250 -6.65 1.37 -2.53
C TRP A 250 -7.14 0.05 -1.95
N SER A 251 -6.57 -1.05 -2.45
CA SER A 251 -6.81 -2.36 -1.89
C SER A 251 -5.50 -3.10 -1.66
N ASP A 252 -5.28 -3.55 -0.43
CA ASP A 252 -4.23 -4.51 -0.06
C ASP A 252 -4.79 -5.75 0.65
N ILE A 253 -6.04 -6.09 0.36
CA ILE A 253 -6.72 -7.24 0.97
C ILE A 253 -5.98 -8.54 0.70
N ARG A 254 -6.09 -9.46 1.66
CA ARG A 254 -5.61 -10.82 1.57
C ARG A 254 -6.52 -11.73 2.39
N THR A 255 -6.87 -12.86 1.82
CA THR A 255 -7.69 -13.88 2.47
C THR A 255 -6.98 -15.22 2.57
N ASN A 256 -7.56 -16.12 3.37
CA ASN A 256 -7.22 -17.53 3.45
C ASN A 256 -8.51 -18.35 3.56
N MET A 257 -9.38 -18.22 2.56
CA MET A 257 -10.76 -18.73 2.58
C MET A 257 -10.83 -20.25 2.56
N ASP A 258 -9.89 -20.90 1.85
CA ASP A 258 -9.87 -22.36 1.68
C ASP A 258 -8.90 -23.09 2.62
N GLY A 259 -8.19 -22.34 3.46
CA GLY A 259 -7.18 -22.84 4.39
C GLY A 259 -5.92 -23.41 3.70
N GLU A 260 -5.81 -23.31 2.37
CA GLU A 260 -4.66 -23.81 1.61
C GLU A 260 -3.57 -22.76 1.42
N GLY A 261 -3.93 -21.48 1.62
CA GLY A 261 -2.96 -20.41 1.70
C GLY A 261 -1.98 -20.61 2.85
N THR A 262 -0.70 -20.35 2.59
CA THR A 262 0.25 -20.10 3.68
C THR A 262 0.21 -18.61 4.02
N GLY A 263 0.58 -18.22 5.24
CA GLY A 263 0.55 -16.82 5.69
C GLY A 263 1.24 -15.82 4.73
N ASP A 264 2.13 -16.27 3.84
CA ASP A 264 2.82 -15.47 2.82
C ASP A 264 2.44 -15.78 1.36
N SER A 265 1.55 -16.74 1.11
CA SER A 265 1.15 -17.15 -0.25
C SER A 265 -0.32 -17.59 -0.26
N PRO A 266 -1.27 -16.69 -0.58
CA PRO A 266 -2.66 -17.04 -0.85
C PRO A 266 -2.77 -18.10 -1.96
N SER A 267 -3.81 -18.92 -1.88
CA SER A 267 -4.15 -19.90 -2.91
C SER A 267 -4.72 -19.21 -4.16
N ASP A 268 -4.86 -19.96 -5.25
CA ASP A 268 -5.52 -19.46 -6.46
C ASP A 268 -7.00 -19.11 -6.20
N THR A 269 -7.67 -19.86 -5.31
CA THR A 269 -9.03 -19.56 -4.83
C THR A 269 -9.08 -18.17 -4.19
N ASP A 270 -8.15 -17.87 -3.29
CA ASP A 270 -8.06 -16.57 -2.62
C ASP A 270 -7.74 -15.44 -3.60
N ILE A 271 -6.83 -15.65 -4.55
CA ILE A 271 -6.47 -14.63 -5.54
C ILE A 271 -7.70 -14.23 -6.37
N ILE A 272 -8.47 -15.22 -6.82
CA ILE A 272 -9.70 -14.97 -7.60
C ILE A 272 -10.76 -14.27 -6.74
N ALA A 273 -10.97 -14.69 -5.49
CA ALA A 273 -11.91 -14.03 -4.59
C ALA A 273 -11.55 -12.56 -4.33
N ASN A 274 -10.28 -12.28 -4.03
CA ASN A 274 -9.79 -10.92 -3.81
C ASN A 274 -9.97 -10.03 -5.05
N THR A 275 -9.76 -10.59 -6.24
CA THR A 275 -10.00 -9.89 -7.51
C THR A 275 -11.49 -9.58 -7.70
N ALA A 276 -12.36 -10.57 -7.48
CA ALA A 276 -13.81 -10.41 -7.61
C ALA A 276 -14.44 -9.43 -6.59
N TRP A 277 -13.92 -9.39 -5.35
CA TRP A 277 -14.32 -8.39 -4.35
C TRP A 277 -13.92 -6.97 -4.75
N THR A 278 -12.66 -6.76 -5.14
CA THR A 278 -12.21 -5.41 -5.54
C THR A 278 -12.95 -4.89 -6.76
N TYR A 279 -13.26 -5.77 -7.72
CA TYR A 279 -14.20 -5.48 -8.79
C TYR A 279 -15.55 -5.03 -8.25
N SER A 280 -16.18 -5.85 -7.40
CA SER A 280 -17.51 -5.56 -6.86
C SER A 280 -17.57 -4.24 -6.09
N TRP A 281 -16.54 -3.91 -5.32
CA TRP A 281 -16.49 -2.66 -4.57
C TRP A 281 -16.30 -1.44 -5.47
N LEU A 282 -15.40 -1.49 -6.46
CA LEU A 282 -15.21 -0.39 -7.40
C LEU A 282 -16.48 -0.10 -8.20
N ARG A 283 -17.23 -1.12 -8.61
CA ARG A 283 -18.56 -0.98 -9.24
C ARG A 283 -19.55 -0.22 -8.36
N VAL A 284 -19.55 -0.52 -7.06
CA VAL A 284 -20.45 0.13 -6.10
C VAL A 284 -19.99 1.57 -5.83
N LEU A 285 -18.67 1.78 -5.65
CA LEU A 285 -18.09 3.10 -5.39
C LEU A 285 -18.29 4.06 -6.57
N SER A 286 -18.19 3.57 -7.82
CA SER A 286 -18.33 4.40 -9.02
C SER A 286 -19.79 4.68 -9.42
N LYS A 287 -20.77 4.01 -8.82
CA LYS A 287 -22.18 4.10 -9.22
C LYS A 287 -22.69 5.55 -9.12
N ASN A 288 -23.35 6.04 -10.18
CA ASN A 288 -23.83 7.41 -10.32
C ASN A 288 -22.77 8.51 -10.13
N TYR A 289 -21.48 8.16 -10.04
CA TYR A 289 -20.41 9.14 -9.84
C TYR A 289 -19.93 9.63 -11.21
N PRO A 290 -20.09 10.93 -11.55
CA PRO A 290 -19.82 11.42 -12.90
C PRO A 290 -18.32 11.61 -13.21
N LYS A 291 -17.45 11.47 -12.22
CA LYS A 291 -15.98 11.58 -12.37
C LYS A 291 -15.33 10.21 -12.24
N GLN A 292 -14.03 10.15 -12.51
CA GLN A 292 -13.26 8.93 -12.29
C GLN A 292 -12.91 8.70 -10.82
N ILE A 293 -12.75 7.43 -10.47
CA ILE A 293 -12.06 6.95 -9.27
C ILE A 293 -10.72 6.38 -9.71
N TYR A 294 -9.64 6.94 -9.18
CA TYR A 294 -8.29 6.40 -9.36
C TYR A 294 -8.09 5.23 -8.42
N PHE A 295 -7.48 4.15 -8.87
CA PHE A 295 -7.30 2.97 -8.03
C PHE A 295 -5.86 2.49 -8.00
N MET A 296 -5.49 1.89 -6.86
CA MET A 296 -4.30 1.07 -6.71
C MET A 296 -4.70 -0.27 -6.09
N LEU A 297 -4.72 -1.33 -6.89
CA LEU A 297 -5.12 -2.66 -6.46
C LEU A 297 -3.89 -3.55 -6.25
N LYS A 298 -3.92 -4.39 -5.20
CA LYS A 298 -2.98 -5.50 -5.04
C LYS A 298 -3.11 -6.45 -6.22
N PHE A 299 -2.12 -6.44 -7.11
CA PHE A 299 -2.14 -7.24 -8.32
C PHE A 299 -1.35 -8.53 -8.12
N ARG A 300 -2.03 -9.67 -8.30
CA ARG A 300 -1.43 -11.01 -8.27
C ARG A 300 -2.23 -11.91 -9.20
N LEU A 301 -1.51 -12.74 -9.95
CA LEU A 301 -2.11 -13.74 -10.83
C LEU A 301 -2.02 -15.14 -10.20
N PRO A 302 -3.02 -16.02 -10.42
CA PRO A 302 -2.98 -17.43 -10.05
C PRO A 302 -1.76 -18.16 -10.65
N TYR A 303 -1.23 -19.14 -9.91
CA TYR A 303 -0.10 -19.99 -10.35
C TYR A 303 -0.56 -21.28 -11.04
N LEU A 304 -1.86 -21.60 -10.99
CA LEU A 304 -2.45 -22.84 -11.49
C LEU A 304 -1.89 -24.10 -10.79
N GLU A 305 -1.42 -23.95 -9.54
CA GLU A 305 -0.85 -25.07 -8.76
C GLU A 305 -1.95 -25.94 -8.12
N SER A 306 -3.13 -25.36 -7.83
CA SER A 306 -4.25 -26.07 -7.22
C SER A 306 -5.57 -25.80 -7.94
N LYS A 307 -6.54 -26.71 -7.74
CA LYS A 307 -7.88 -26.54 -8.30
C LYS A 307 -8.62 -25.47 -7.50
N VAL A 308 -9.16 -24.48 -8.20
CA VAL A 308 -10.03 -23.45 -7.60
C VAL A 308 -11.23 -24.08 -6.92
N LYS A 309 -11.46 -23.74 -5.65
CA LYS A 309 -12.60 -24.21 -4.86
C LYS A 309 -13.79 -23.25 -4.97
N TRP A 310 -14.53 -23.33 -6.08
CA TRP A 310 -15.65 -22.43 -6.35
C TRP A 310 -16.72 -22.38 -5.27
N ASP A 311 -16.99 -23.50 -4.59
CA ASP A 311 -18.02 -23.55 -3.54
C ASP A 311 -17.65 -22.69 -2.32
N VAL A 312 -16.35 -22.52 -2.04
CA VAL A 312 -15.83 -21.70 -0.93
C VAL A 312 -16.04 -20.20 -1.20
N ILE A 313 -15.99 -19.80 -2.47
CA ILE A 313 -16.03 -18.39 -2.89
C ILE A 313 -17.31 -18.06 -3.66
N LYS A 314 -18.33 -18.93 -3.58
CA LYS A 314 -19.55 -18.86 -4.38
C LYS A 314 -20.23 -17.49 -4.27
N ASP A 315 -20.39 -16.98 -3.06
CA ASP A 315 -21.09 -15.72 -2.81
C ASP A 315 -20.35 -14.52 -3.41
N VAL A 316 -19.01 -14.56 -3.38
CA VAL A 316 -18.15 -13.53 -3.97
C VAL A 316 -18.28 -13.51 -5.49
N ILE A 317 -18.29 -14.69 -6.10
CA ILE A 317 -18.43 -14.84 -7.55
C ILE A 317 -19.83 -14.45 -8.02
N ASP A 318 -20.86 -14.88 -7.28
CA ASP A 318 -22.25 -14.51 -7.57
C ASP A 318 -22.45 -12.99 -7.47
N GLU A 319 -21.84 -12.36 -6.47
CA GLU A 319 -21.89 -10.92 -6.31
C GLU A 319 -21.25 -10.16 -7.51
N ALA A 320 -20.07 -10.59 -7.96
CA ALA A 320 -19.42 -10.01 -9.14
C ALA A 320 -20.24 -10.24 -10.42
N ARG A 321 -20.83 -11.44 -10.56
CA ARG A 321 -21.68 -11.78 -11.71
C ARG A 321 -22.93 -10.92 -11.79
N ILE A 322 -23.61 -10.69 -10.66
CA ILE A 322 -24.78 -9.79 -10.59
C ILE A 322 -24.39 -8.37 -11.01
N LYS A 323 -23.17 -7.94 -10.67
CA LYS A 323 -22.67 -6.62 -11.05
C LYS A 323 -22.32 -6.56 -12.53
N GLY A 324 -21.85 -7.64 -13.14
CA GLY A 324 -21.73 -7.73 -14.60
C GLY A 324 -20.53 -8.52 -15.12
N PHE A 325 -19.76 -9.20 -14.26
CA PHE A 325 -18.63 -10.00 -14.72
C PHE A 325 -18.60 -11.39 -14.07
N ASP A 326 -18.55 -12.42 -14.90
CA ASP A 326 -18.53 -13.82 -14.46
C ASP A 326 -17.09 -14.35 -14.44
N TYR A 327 -16.43 -14.18 -13.28
CA TYR A 327 -15.07 -14.67 -13.05
C TYR A 327 -14.95 -16.18 -13.14
N LYS A 328 -16.00 -16.94 -12.76
CA LYS A 328 -15.95 -18.40 -12.82
C LYS A 328 -15.95 -18.88 -14.25
N LYS A 329 -16.92 -18.41 -15.05
CA LYS A 329 -17.04 -18.80 -16.46
C LYS A 329 -15.76 -18.48 -17.23
N THR A 330 -15.28 -17.24 -17.13
CA THR A 330 -14.09 -16.78 -17.86
C THR A 330 -12.83 -17.54 -17.45
N PHE A 331 -12.61 -17.75 -16.15
CA PHE A 331 -11.45 -18.51 -15.67
C PHE A 331 -11.52 -19.99 -16.05
N GLU A 332 -12.71 -20.61 -16.03
CA GLU A 332 -12.88 -22.01 -16.43
C GLU A 332 -12.62 -22.23 -17.93
N GLU A 333 -13.10 -21.32 -18.79
CA GLU A 333 -12.99 -21.37 -20.25
C GLU A 333 -11.59 -20.98 -20.75
N GLU A 334 -11.03 -19.88 -20.24
CA GLU A 334 -9.82 -19.28 -20.80
C GLU A 334 -8.55 -19.57 -20.00
N LYS A 335 -8.68 -19.97 -18.72
CA LYS A 335 -7.55 -20.09 -17.77
C LYS A 335 -6.76 -18.78 -17.59
N GLU A 336 -7.46 -17.65 -17.71
CA GLU A 336 -6.90 -16.31 -17.54
C GLU A 336 -7.69 -15.51 -16.50
N LEU A 337 -7.06 -14.47 -15.95
CA LEU A 337 -7.71 -13.59 -14.99
C LEU A 337 -7.87 -12.17 -15.55
N TYR A 338 -9.05 -11.61 -15.35
CA TYR A 338 -9.44 -10.31 -15.86
C TYR A 338 -9.39 -9.24 -14.77
N TRP A 339 -8.79 -8.10 -15.10
CA TRP A 339 -8.61 -6.96 -14.21
C TRP A 339 -9.10 -5.68 -14.88
N PHE A 340 -9.28 -4.60 -14.11
CA PHE A 340 -9.52 -3.29 -14.71
C PHE A 340 -8.36 -2.87 -15.63
N PRO A 341 -8.61 -2.01 -16.64
CA PRO A 341 -7.55 -1.48 -17.48
C PRO A 341 -6.61 -0.65 -16.61
N GLY A 342 -5.31 -0.84 -16.78
CA GLY A 342 -4.34 -0.18 -15.96
C GLY A 342 -2.92 -0.62 -16.24
N GLU A 343 -2.00 0.05 -15.56
CA GLU A 343 -0.57 -0.23 -15.63
C GLU A 343 -0.14 -1.00 -14.38
N VAL A 344 0.73 -1.98 -14.57
CA VAL A 344 1.24 -2.81 -13.47
C VAL A 344 2.55 -2.20 -12.97
N TYR A 345 2.52 -1.60 -11.77
CA TYR A 345 3.67 -1.03 -11.07
C TYR A 345 4.37 -2.07 -10.21
N ILE A 346 5.69 -2.16 -10.30
CA ILE A 346 6.48 -3.05 -9.43
C ILE A 346 6.78 -2.38 -8.09
N GLN A 347 7.16 -3.19 -7.09
CA GLN A 347 7.27 -2.74 -5.71
C GLN A 347 8.71 -2.87 -5.20
N ALA A 348 9.30 -1.75 -4.74
CA ALA A 348 10.55 -1.78 -3.98
C ALA A 348 10.38 -2.55 -2.66
N PHE A 349 11.39 -3.31 -2.26
CA PHE A 349 11.42 -4.08 -1.00
C PHE A 349 10.32 -5.16 -0.90
N ALA A 350 9.77 -5.58 -2.04
CA ALA A 350 8.93 -6.77 -2.13
C ALA A 350 9.70 -8.02 -1.68
N GLY A 351 8.99 -9.09 -1.31
CA GLY A 351 9.63 -10.38 -1.08
C GLY A 351 10.45 -10.79 -2.31
N PRO A 352 11.62 -11.42 -2.17
CA PRO A 352 12.52 -11.68 -3.30
C PRO A 352 11.96 -12.71 -4.29
N ARG A 353 10.81 -13.32 -3.99
CA ARG A 353 10.09 -14.24 -4.89
C ARG A 353 8.70 -13.74 -5.25
N SER A 354 8.40 -12.50 -4.87
CA SER A 354 7.04 -11.97 -5.00
C SER A 354 6.79 -11.55 -6.44
N ALA A 355 5.79 -12.17 -7.06
CA ALA A 355 5.14 -11.63 -8.26
C ALA A 355 4.01 -10.65 -7.91
N GLU A 356 3.86 -10.25 -6.63
CA GLU A 356 2.90 -9.22 -6.25
C GLU A 356 3.34 -7.86 -6.82
N ALA A 357 2.41 -7.18 -7.46
CA ALA A 357 2.59 -5.84 -8.01
C ALA A 357 1.40 -4.95 -7.60
N ARG A 358 1.32 -3.74 -8.14
CA ARG A 358 0.19 -2.83 -7.97
C ARG A 358 -0.40 -2.49 -9.32
N LEU A 359 -1.68 -2.78 -9.53
CA LEU A 359 -2.38 -2.36 -10.73
C LEU A 359 -2.97 -0.97 -10.48
N TRP A 360 -2.53 0.00 -11.28
CA TRP A 360 -3.00 1.37 -11.22
C TRP A 360 -3.85 1.70 -12.43
N GLY A 361 -4.95 2.40 -12.21
CA GLY A 361 -5.81 2.83 -13.30
C GLY A 361 -6.91 3.72 -12.78
N GLU A 362 -7.91 3.91 -13.61
CA GLU A 362 -9.09 4.70 -13.29
C GLU A 362 -10.36 4.02 -13.79
N VAL A 363 -11.45 4.20 -13.06
CA VAL A 363 -12.78 3.75 -13.48
C VAL A 363 -13.78 4.88 -13.40
N THR A 364 -14.70 4.88 -14.34
CA THR A 364 -15.97 5.63 -14.28
C THR A 364 -17.11 4.61 -14.18
N GLU A 365 -18.33 5.04 -13.87
CA GLU A 365 -19.49 4.13 -13.97
C GLU A 365 -19.57 3.42 -15.33
N ALA A 366 -19.34 4.16 -16.42
CA ALA A 366 -19.41 3.64 -17.79
C ALA A 366 -18.32 2.60 -18.11
N THR A 367 -17.10 2.81 -17.61
CA THR A 367 -15.94 1.94 -17.90
C THR A 367 -15.74 0.85 -16.86
N SER A 368 -16.58 0.80 -15.83
CA SER A 368 -16.40 -0.11 -14.71
C SER A 368 -16.60 -1.60 -15.05
N ASN A 369 -16.99 -1.93 -16.30
CA ASN A 369 -17.05 -3.30 -16.83
C ASN A 369 -15.95 -3.62 -17.85
N ASP A 370 -15.11 -2.66 -18.21
CA ASP A 370 -14.13 -2.81 -19.29
C ASP A 370 -12.92 -3.58 -18.76
N LEU A 371 -13.04 -4.89 -18.56
CA LEU A 371 -11.92 -5.68 -18.02
C LEU A 371 -10.94 -6.13 -19.11
N VAL A 372 -9.66 -6.14 -18.77
CA VAL A 372 -8.54 -6.57 -19.60
C VAL A 372 -8.03 -7.91 -19.11
N LYS A 373 -7.76 -8.80 -20.06
CA LYS A 373 -7.18 -10.12 -19.82
C LYS A 373 -5.69 -10.00 -19.49
N HIS A 374 -5.23 -10.66 -18.44
CA HIS A 374 -3.82 -10.78 -18.11
C HIS A 374 -3.34 -12.22 -18.22
N GLU A 375 -2.35 -12.44 -19.08
CA GLU A 375 -1.72 -13.76 -19.27
C GLU A 375 -0.96 -14.21 -18.01
N LEU A 376 -1.43 -15.27 -17.36
CA LEU A 376 -0.93 -15.73 -16.05
C LEU A 376 0.59 -15.96 -16.04
N GLY A 377 1.10 -16.75 -16.99
CA GLY A 377 2.51 -17.14 -17.04
C GLY A 377 3.47 -16.01 -17.46
N VAL A 378 2.98 -15.03 -18.23
CA VAL A 378 3.84 -13.93 -18.71
C VAL A 378 4.24 -13.02 -17.56
N HIS A 379 3.28 -12.66 -16.69
CA HIS A 379 3.55 -11.84 -15.53
C HIS A 379 4.54 -12.51 -14.58
N GLU A 380 4.34 -13.80 -14.31
CA GLU A 380 5.21 -14.57 -13.44
C GLU A 380 6.64 -14.60 -13.96
N ASP A 381 6.83 -14.92 -15.24
CA ASP A 381 8.16 -15.03 -15.85
C ASP A 381 8.92 -13.70 -15.86
N ILE A 382 8.22 -12.57 -16.08
CA ILE A 382 8.83 -11.23 -16.02
C ILE A 382 9.25 -10.90 -14.59
N MET A 383 8.35 -11.06 -13.62
CA MET A 383 8.64 -10.79 -12.21
C MET A 383 9.72 -11.72 -11.67
N PHE A 384 9.78 -12.96 -12.15
CA PHE A 384 10.82 -13.91 -11.79
C PHE A 384 12.19 -13.47 -12.30
N TYR A 385 12.29 -13.06 -13.56
CA TYR A 385 13.53 -12.50 -14.11
C TYR A 385 14.03 -11.31 -13.28
N TYR A 386 13.17 -10.31 -13.05
CA TYR A 386 13.56 -9.12 -12.30
C TYR A 386 14.06 -9.49 -10.91
N ASN A 387 13.29 -10.29 -10.16
CA ASN A 387 13.64 -10.65 -8.79
C ASN A 387 14.90 -11.54 -8.67
N ALA A 388 15.09 -12.49 -9.60
CA ALA A 388 16.18 -13.47 -9.54
C ALA A 388 17.48 -12.97 -10.18
N VAL A 389 17.42 -11.98 -11.08
CA VAL A 389 18.55 -11.52 -11.88
C VAL A 389 18.77 -10.02 -11.71
N GLU A 390 17.82 -9.19 -12.14
CA GLU A 390 18.06 -7.76 -12.36
C GLU A 390 18.07 -6.93 -11.06
N ARG A 391 17.16 -7.22 -10.13
CA ARG A 391 16.84 -6.39 -8.96
C ARG A 391 18.05 -6.09 -8.07
N PHE A 392 18.93 -7.07 -7.88
CA PHE A 392 20.15 -6.93 -7.07
C PHE A 392 21.43 -7.12 -7.88
N GLY A 393 21.35 -7.73 -9.06
CA GLY A 393 22.50 -7.99 -9.91
C GLY A 393 22.91 -6.79 -10.78
N ALA A 394 21.96 -5.97 -11.23
CA ALA A 394 22.24 -4.81 -12.08
C ALA A 394 22.54 -3.54 -11.26
N LYS A 395 23.29 -2.61 -11.87
CA LYS A 395 23.53 -1.26 -11.34
C LYS A 395 22.52 -0.29 -11.96
N TYR A 396 21.77 0.43 -11.13
CA TYR A 396 20.75 1.38 -11.56
C TYR A 396 21.15 2.83 -11.32
N GLU A 397 20.54 3.76 -12.04
CA GLU A 397 20.65 5.18 -11.76
C GLU A 397 20.03 5.49 -10.38
N ASN A 398 20.84 6.06 -9.49
CA ASN A 398 20.41 6.59 -8.20
C ASN A 398 21.37 7.73 -7.83
N SER A 399 20.98 8.97 -8.13
CA SER A 399 21.83 10.14 -7.86
C SER A 399 21.94 10.49 -6.37
N HIS A 400 21.09 9.90 -5.54
CA HIS A 400 21.03 10.13 -4.10
C HIS A 400 21.73 9.03 -3.30
N SER A 401 22.40 8.08 -3.96
CA SER A 401 23.13 7.00 -3.29
C SER A 401 24.12 7.58 -2.28
N ASP A 402 24.17 6.96 -1.10
CA ASP A 402 25.03 7.38 0.00
C ASP A 402 25.40 6.15 0.86
N PRO A 403 26.66 5.69 0.79
CA PRO A 403 27.16 4.58 1.59
C PRO A 403 27.02 4.76 3.11
N LYS A 404 26.89 6.00 3.61
CA LYS A 404 26.78 6.27 5.07
C LYS A 404 25.42 5.86 5.63
N ILE A 405 24.37 5.99 4.83
CA ILE A 405 23.01 5.54 5.19
C ILE A 405 22.67 4.19 4.57
N GLY A 406 23.58 3.65 3.75
CA GLY A 406 23.40 2.41 3.01
C GLY A 406 22.42 2.58 1.86
N PHE A 407 22.34 3.72 1.19
CA PHE A 407 21.44 3.87 0.04
C PHE A 407 22.25 3.68 -1.25
N ASP A 408 21.95 2.66 -2.06
CA ASP A 408 22.84 2.20 -3.14
C ASP A 408 22.15 2.17 -4.51
N HIS A 409 22.83 1.59 -5.52
CA HIS A 409 22.34 1.48 -6.88
C HIS A 409 21.58 0.16 -7.18
N CYS A 410 21.02 -0.53 -6.17
CA CYS A 410 20.13 -1.68 -6.44
C CYS A 410 18.74 -1.21 -6.91
N GLY A 411 17.95 -2.14 -7.48
CA GLY A 411 16.63 -1.83 -8.02
C GLY A 411 15.66 -1.27 -6.97
N ASP A 412 15.72 -1.76 -5.74
CA ASP A 412 14.87 -1.26 -4.65
C ASP A 412 15.19 0.20 -4.29
N CYS A 413 16.47 0.51 -4.11
CA CYS A 413 16.94 1.86 -3.78
C CYS A 413 16.72 2.84 -4.94
N ALA A 414 16.88 2.38 -6.18
CA ALA A 414 16.62 3.18 -7.37
C ALA A 414 15.13 3.56 -7.49
N ILE A 415 14.21 2.61 -7.24
CA ILE A 415 12.76 2.90 -7.20
C ILE A 415 12.45 3.88 -6.06
N GLU A 416 12.95 3.62 -4.85
CA GLU A 416 12.74 4.50 -3.70
C GLU A 416 13.25 5.93 -3.98
N SER A 417 14.44 6.05 -4.58
CA SER A 417 15.04 7.32 -4.99
C SER A 417 14.12 8.05 -5.95
N LYS A 418 13.65 7.36 -7.00
CA LYS A 418 12.79 7.96 -8.03
C LYS A 418 11.46 8.43 -7.44
N VAL A 419 10.82 7.63 -6.59
CA VAL A 419 9.56 7.98 -5.93
C VAL A 419 9.72 9.23 -5.06
N TYR A 420 10.78 9.31 -4.26
CA TYR A 420 11.02 10.48 -3.42
C TYR A 420 11.42 11.70 -4.21
N GLN A 421 12.19 11.53 -5.29
CA GLN A 421 12.49 12.61 -6.22
C GLN A 421 11.23 13.19 -6.84
N ASP A 422 10.33 12.33 -7.37
CA ASP A 422 9.07 12.78 -7.96
C ASP A 422 8.21 13.53 -6.94
N PHE A 423 8.13 13.02 -5.72
CA PHE A 423 7.40 13.67 -4.63
C PHE A 423 8.00 15.04 -4.28
N VAL A 424 9.31 15.11 -4.11
CA VAL A 424 9.99 16.36 -3.70
C VAL A 424 9.95 17.41 -4.81
N GLN A 425 10.16 17.01 -6.06
CA GLN A 425 10.09 17.93 -7.20
C GLN A 425 8.67 18.46 -7.45
N LYS A 426 7.64 17.65 -7.18
CA LYS A 426 6.25 18.06 -7.38
C LYS A 426 5.75 19.02 -6.31
N PHE A 427 6.15 18.84 -5.05
CA PHE A 427 5.54 19.55 -3.93
C PHE A 427 6.48 20.46 -3.12
N TYR A 428 7.79 20.48 -3.40
CA TYR A 428 8.78 21.23 -2.64
C TYR A 428 9.82 21.94 -3.51
N ASP A 429 10.66 22.78 -2.88
CA ASP A 429 11.80 23.42 -3.54
C ASP A 429 12.85 22.37 -3.99
N PRO A 430 13.13 22.26 -5.31
CA PRO A 430 14.13 21.34 -5.84
C PRO A 430 15.53 21.52 -5.24
N LYS A 431 15.90 22.72 -4.75
CA LYS A 431 17.20 22.96 -4.11
C LYS A 431 17.42 22.14 -2.83
N SER A 432 16.33 21.66 -2.24
CA SER A 432 16.36 20.85 -1.01
C SER A 432 16.23 19.34 -1.26
N GLU A 433 16.19 18.91 -2.54
CA GLU A 433 15.91 17.54 -2.97
C GLU A 433 16.80 16.50 -2.28
N ASP A 434 18.11 16.55 -2.50
CA ASP A 434 19.05 15.55 -1.98
C ASP A 434 18.97 15.41 -0.45
N LYS A 435 18.87 16.54 0.25
CA LYS A 435 18.74 16.58 1.71
C LYS A 435 17.43 15.92 2.15
N ARG A 436 16.30 16.25 1.52
CA ARG A 436 14.98 15.70 1.87
C ARG A 436 14.90 14.20 1.61
N ILE A 437 15.42 13.74 0.49
CA ILE A 437 15.42 12.32 0.13
C ILE A 437 16.23 11.52 1.14
N LYS A 438 17.45 11.95 1.49
CA LYS A 438 18.27 11.26 2.49
C LYS A 438 17.62 11.22 3.87
N ILE A 439 16.92 12.30 4.23
CA ILE A 439 16.13 12.37 5.46
C ILE A 439 14.97 11.36 5.45
N LEU A 440 14.19 11.31 4.37
CA LEU A 440 13.10 10.35 4.19
C LEU A 440 13.61 8.91 4.29
N VAL A 441 14.71 8.60 3.61
CA VAL A 441 15.34 7.27 3.64
C VAL A 441 15.68 6.87 5.08
N TYR A 442 16.33 7.76 5.83
CA TYR A 442 16.71 7.55 7.22
C TYR A 442 15.50 7.35 8.13
N TYR A 443 14.47 8.21 8.01
CA TYR A 443 13.30 8.14 8.88
C TYR A 443 12.45 6.90 8.63
N LEU A 444 12.23 6.53 7.38
CA LEU A 444 11.52 5.29 7.07
C LEU A 444 12.27 4.06 7.63
N SER A 445 13.60 4.08 7.59
CA SER A 445 14.41 3.03 8.20
C SER A 445 14.20 2.91 9.71
N LYS A 446 13.96 4.03 10.41
CA LYS A 446 13.65 4.03 11.85
C LYS A 446 12.25 3.51 12.12
N ILE A 447 11.25 3.94 11.37
CA ILE A 447 9.84 3.59 11.59
C ILE A 447 9.59 2.12 11.29
N THR A 448 10.20 1.62 10.22
CA THR A 448 10.07 0.22 9.79
C THR A 448 11.04 -0.74 10.50
N ASN A 449 11.83 -0.25 11.47
CA ASN A 449 12.86 -1.03 12.18
C ASN A 449 13.88 -1.72 11.26
N ARG A 450 14.09 -1.22 10.04
CA ARG A 450 15.00 -1.80 9.05
C ARG A 450 15.88 -0.72 8.43
N SER A 451 17.06 -0.57 9.03
CA SER A 451 18.12 0.31 8.56
C SER A 451 18.78 -0.24 7.31
N HIS A 452 18.86 0.53 6.24
CA HIS A 452 19.61 0.15 5.03
C HIS A 452 21.10 -0.08 5.36
N ALA A 453 21.73 0.81 6.14
CA ALA A 453 23.10 0.66 6.64
C ALA A 453 23.41 -0.62 7.47
N ARG A 454 22.40 -1.41 7.88
CA ARG A 454 22.57 -2.63 8.70
C ARG A 454 22.00 -3.89 8.06
N ASN A 455 21.25 -3.76 6.97
CA ASN A 455 20.57 -4.87 6.32
C ASN A 455 21.12 -5.06 4.90
N PRO A 456 21.48 -6.29 4.50
CA PRO A 456 21.93 -6.56 3.14
C PRO A 456 20.91 -6.13 2.07
N HIS A 457 21.32 -5.25 1.17
CA HIS A 457 20.68 -5.00 -0.14
C HIS A 457 21.80 -4.65 -1.12
N GLY A 458 21.55 -4.70 -2.44
CA GLY A 458 22.58 -4.83 -3.47
C GLY A 458 23.59 -3.69 -3.56
N HIS A 459 24.63 -3.72 -2.69
CA HIS A 459 25.69 -2.74 -2.40
C HIS A 459 26.60 -2.34 -3.58
N ASN A 460 25.99 -2.18 -4.75
CA ASN A 460 26.51 -1.54 -5.94
C ASN A 460 26.66 -0.05 -5.61
N PHE A 461 27.74 0.35 -4.94
CA PHE A 461 28.10 1.76 -4.75
C PHE A 461 28.84 2.33 -5.97
#